data_AF-A0A7C8KS14-F1
#
_entry.id   AF-A0A7C8KS14-F1
#
_cell.length_a   1.000
_cell.length_b   1.000
_cell.length_c   1.000
_cell.angle_alpha   90.00
_cell.angle_beta   90.00
_cell.angle_gamma   90.00
#
_symmetry.space_group_name_H-M   'P 1'
#
loop_
_entity.id
_entity.type
_entity.pdbx_description
1 polymer ?
#
loop_
_entity_poly.entity_id
_entity_poly.type
_entity_poly.pdbx_seq_one_letter_code
_entity_poly.pdbx_strand_id
1 'polypeptide(L)'
;MYRITKKTLAITPYYDLHFQSKVVETEKEVLSTDAPLQIIQENCLHYGASYEGRKQSVRHHLPFFQKTPIPIHPAHNIYCFPTKSPRSYDCYWLFYAHIYKINAGDYDSSVIHFTNGLQLILAESFHSLQNQYDRTSICKVVFQSLE
;
A
#
# COMPACT_ATOMS: atom_id res chain seq x y z
N MET A 1 -10.06 9.96 -11.54
CA MET A 1 -9.24 8.80 -11.16
C MET A 1 -7.83 9.25 -10.77
N TYR A 2 -7.35 8.83 -9.61
CA TYR A 2 -6.07 9.27 -9.04
C TYR A 2 -4.86 8.50 -9.60
N ARG A 3 -3.76 9.20 -9.89
CA ARG A 3 -2.49 8.62 -10.35
C ARG A 3 -1.51 8.45 -9.19
N ILE A 4 -1.14 7.20 -8.88
CA ILE A 4 -0.12 6.90 -7.87
C ILE A 4 1.24 7.41 -8.34
N THR A 5 1.98 8.09 -7.48
CA THR A 5 3.33 8.58 -7.79
C THR A 5 4.28 8.35 -6.61
N LYS A 6 5.54 8.76 -6.75
CA LYS A 6 6.52 8.83 -5.64
C LYS A 6 6.14 9.81 -4.52
N LYS A 7 5.02 10.53 -4.65
CA LYS A 7 4.47 11.39 -3.59
C LYS A 7 3.40 10.69 -2.77
N THR A 8 2.92 9.51 -3.17
CA THR A 8 1.81 8.81 -2.52
C THR A 8 2.31 8.02 -1.30
N LEU A 9 1.87 8.39 -0.10
CA LEU A 9 2.26 7.75 1.17
C LEU A 9 1.31 6.61 1.55
N ALA A 10 0.01 6.88 1.41
CA ALA A 10 -1.04 5.92 1.72
C ALA A 10 -2.32 6.22 0.91
N ILE A 11 -3.11 5.18 0.68
CA ILE A 11 -4.50 5.30 0.21
C ILE A 11 -5.38 4.68 1.30
N THR A 12 -6.27 5.48 1.86
CA THR A 12 -7.15 5.10 2.96
C THR A 12 -8.60 5.02 2.47
N PRO A 13 -9.44 4.18 3.08
CA PRO A 13 -10.88 4.35 2.95
C PRO A 13 -11.30 5.74 3.44
N TYR A 14 -12.39 6.25 2.90
CA TYR A 14 -13.00 7.51 3.33
C TYR A 14 -14.51 7.31 3.42
N TYR A 15 -15.08 7.57 4.60
CA TYR A 15 -16.48 7.32 4.91
C TYR A 15 -17.30 8.58 4.60
N ASP A 16 -17.53 8.82 3.32
CA ASP A 16 -18.33 9.94 2.83
C ASP A 16 -19.37 9.47 1.80
N LEU A 17 -20.39 10.30 1.56
CA LEU A 17 -21.46 10.00 0.60
C LEU A 17 -20.96 10.00 -0.86
N HIS A 18 -19.94 10.79 -1.17
CA HIS A 18 -19.43 10.99 -2.53
C HIS A 18 -18.03 10.42 -2.73
N PHE A 19 -17.15 10.56 -1.72
CA PHE A 19 -15.77 10.10 -1.80
C PHE A 19 -15.59 8.76 -1.10
N GLN A 20 -14.93 7.81 -1.77
CA GLN A 20 -14.70 6.46 -1.26
C GLN A 20 -13.29 6.26 -0.72
N SER A 21 -12.35 7.14 -1.07
CA SER A 21 -10.99 7.08 -0.56
C SER A 21 -10.36 8.46 -0.38
N LYS A 22 -9.35 8.47 0.49
CA LYS A 22 -8.46 9.61 0.69
C LYS A 22 -7.03 9.16 0.42
N VAL A 23 -6.34 9.91 -0.42
CA VAL A 23 -4.93 9.69 -0.72
C VAL A 23 -4.10 10.68 0.08
N VAL A 24 -3.18 10.14 0.89
CA VAL A 24 -2.22 10.93 1.65
C VAL A 24 -0.97 11.08 0.79
N GLU A 25 -0.66 12.30 0.38
CA GLU A 25 0.58 12.65 -0.30
C GLU A 25 1.57 13.32 0.65
N THR A 26 2.78 13.58 0.16
CA THR A 26 3.86 14.17 0.97
C THR A 26 3.51 15.55 1.53
N GLU A 27 2.70 16.32 0.80
CA GLU A 27 2.40 17.73 1.10
C GLU A 27 0.90 18.02 1.27
N LYS A 28 0.04 17.10 0.82
CA LYS A 28 -1.41 17.32 0.78
C LYS A 28 -2.18 16.02 0.88
N GLU A 29 -3.48 16.12 1.13
CA GLU A 29 -4.41 15.03 1.00
C GLU A 29 -5.31 15.26 -0.23
N VAL A 30 -5.69 14.19 -0.92
CA VAL A 30 -6.54 14.23 -2.11
C VAL A 30 -7.71 13.28 -1.90
N LEU A 31 -8.94 13.77 -2.02
CA LEU A 31 -10.15 12.93 -1.98
C LEU A 31 -10.43 12.33 -3.36
N SER A 32 -10.93 11.10 -3.38
CA SER A 32 -11.26 10.37 -4.61
C SER A 32 -12.61 9.67 -4.50
N THR A 33 -13.38 9.72 -5.59
CA THR A 33 -14.64 8.98 -5.76
C THR A 33 -14.40 7.48 -5.95
N ASP A 34 -13.17 7.08 -6.29
CA ASP A 34 -12.80 5.68 -6.51
C ASP A 34 -12.44 4.99 -5.18
N ALA A 35 -12.79 3.71 -5.04
CA ALA A 35 -12.40 2.91 -3.88
C ALA A 35 -10.88 2.64 -3.88
N PRO A 36 -10.25 2.39 -2.72
CA PRO A 36 -8.80 2.18 -2.64
C PRO A 36 -8.29 1.07 -3.59
N LEU A 37 -8.99 -0.07 -3.65
CA LEU A 37 -8.62 -1.17 -4.55
C LEU A 37 -8.75 -0.78 -6.04
N GLN A 38 -9.73 0.04 -6.42
CA GLN A 38 -9.89 0.49 -7.81
C GLN A 38 -8.69 1.36 -8.23
N ILE A 39 -8.26 2.28 -7.35
CA ILE A 39 -7.06 3.09 -7.59
C ILE A 39 -5.83 2.20 -7.81
N ILE A 40 -5.64 1.17 -6.98
CA ILE A 40 -4.53 0.22 -7.10
C ILE A 40 -4.61 -0.56 -8.41
N GLN A 41 -5.77 -1.11 -8.75
CA GLN A 41 -5.97 -1.92 -9.96
C GLN A 41 -5.67 -1.14 -11.24
N GLU A 42 -6.17 0.08 -11.31
CA GLU A 42 -6.02 0.91 -12.49
C GLU A 42 -4.60 1.48 -12.61
N ASN A 43 -3.91 1.76 -11.50
CA ASN A 43 -2.51 2.15 -11.55
C ASN A 43 -1.58 0.99 -11.91
N CYS A 44 -1.88 -0.25 -11.49
CA CYS A 44 -1.18 -1.42 -12.05
C CYS A 44 -1.29 -1.42 -13.58
N LEU A 45 -2.52 -1.34 -14.12
CA LEU A 45 -2.77 -1.38 -15.57
C LEU A 45 -2.03 -0.26 -16.30
N HIS A 46 -2.11 0.97 -15.78
CA HIS A 46 -1.39 2.10 -16.34
C HIS A 46 0.13 1.89 -16.40
N TYR A 47 0.72 1.25 -15.38
CA TYR A 47 2.14 0.90 -15.35
C TYR A 47 2.44 -0.45 -16.00
N GLY A 48 1.58 -0.89 -16.92
CA GLY A 48 1.87 -1.96 -17.88
C GLY A 48 1.54 -3.37 -17.44
N ALA A 49 0.82 -3.60 -16.32
CA ALA A 49 0.38 -4.94 -15.95
C ALA A 49 -0.91 -4.94 -15.11
N SER A 50 -1.75 -5.95 -15.24
CA SER A 50 -2.93 -6.05 -14.38
C SER A 50 -2.55 -6.30 -12.92
N TYR A 51 -3.41 -5.87 -11.98
CA TYR A 51 -3.26 -6.17 -10.56
C TYR A 51 -3.14 -7.67 -10.26
N GLU A 52 -3.94 -8.50 -10.94
CA GLU A 52 -3.85 -9.95 -10.80
C GLU A 52 -2.54 -10.50 -11.39
N GLY A 53 -2.06 -9.95 -12.51
CA GLY A 53 -0.75 -10.30 -13.07
C GLY A 53 0.40 -9.97 -12.11
N ARG A 54 0.36 -8.79 -11.46
CA ARG A 54 1.33 -8.42 -10.41
C ARG A 54 1.29 -9.40 -9.24
N LYS A 55 0.10 -9.77 -8.75
CA LYS A 55 -0.05 -10.77 -7.68
C LYS A 55 0.46 -12.15 -8.08
N GLN A 56 0.16 -12.60 -9.29
CA GLN A 56 0.62 -13.88 -9.81
C GLN A 56 2.15 -13.92 -9.90
N SER A 57 2.76 -12.86 -10.43
CA SER A 57 4.23 -12.72 -10.49
C SER A 57 4.86 -12.75 -9.10
N VAL A 58 4.34 -11.99 -8.13
CA VAL A 58 4.85 -12.04 -6.74
C VAL A 58 4.72 -13.44 -6.16
N ARG A 59 3.60 -14.13 -6.38
CA ARG A 59 3.36 -15.50 -5.88
C ARG A 59 4.20 -16.56 -6.58
N HIS A 60 4.64 -16.30 -7.80
CA HIS A 60 5.56 -17.18 -8.54
C HIS A 60 6.95 -17.17 -7.90
N HIS A 61 7.44 -16.00 -7.48
CA HIS A 61 8.77 -15.86 -6.88
C HIS A 61 8.78 -16.03 -5.34
N LEU A 62 7.68 -15.71 -4.67
CA LEU A 62 7.59 -15.64 -3.22
C LEU A 62 6.31 -16.34 -2.74
N PRO A 63 6.32 -17.12 -1.65
CA PRO A 63 5.16 -17.87 -1.15
C PRO A 63 4.14 -16.96 -0.43
N PHE A 64 3.82 -15.80 -1.01
CA PHE A 64 3.05 -14.71 -0.42
C PHE A 64 1.62 -14.68 -0.94
N PHE A 65 0.79 -15.62 -0.48
CA PHE A 65 -0.58 -15.80 -0.98
C PHE A 65 -1.60 -14.81 -0.40
N GLN A 66 -1.49 -14.48 0.88
CA GLN A 66 -2.38 -13.54 1.55
C GLN A 66 -1.77 -12.14 1.61
N LYS A 67 -2.60 -11.10 1.46
CA LYS A 67 -2.18 -9.69 1.50
C LYS A 67 -0.90 -9.45 0.67
N THR A 68 -0.87 -9.99 -0.55
CA THR A 68 0.31 -10.01 -1.41
C THR A 68 0.80 -8.57 -1.66
N PRO A 69 2.08 -8.26 -1.41
CA PRO A 69 2.66 -6.97 -1.81
C PRO A 69 2.47 -6.71 -3.30
N ILE A 70 2.27 -5.46 -3.68
CA ILE A 70 1.98 -5.06 -5.06
C ILE A 70 3.11 -4.18 -5.59
N PRO A 71 3.93 -4.69 -6.53
CA PRO A 71 4.86 -3.89 -7.31
C PRO A 71 4.09 -3.01 -8.32
N ILE A 72 3.63 -1.83 -7.90
CA ILE A 72 2.86 -0.91 -8.74
C ILE A 72 3.71 -0.44 -9.92
N HIS A 73 4.90 0.09 -9.63
CA HIS A 73 5.85 0.56 -10.63
C HIS A 73 7.30 0.27 -10.17
N PRO A 74 7.81 -0.97 -10.36
CA PRO A 74 9.13 -1.41 -9.90
C PRO A 74 10.29 -0.49 -10.29
N ALA A 75 10.39 -0.13 -11.58
CA ALA A 75 11.41 0.77 -12.11
C ALA A 75 11.44 2.15 -11.42
N HIS A 76 10.33 2.57 -10.79
CA HIS A 76 10.25 3.82 -10.04
C HIS A 76 10.21 3.61 -8.52
N ASN A 77 10.53 2.42 -8.04
CA ASN A 77 10.53 2.05 -6.62
C ASN A 77 9.15 2.25 -5.93
N ILE A 78 8.05 2.04 -6.67
CA ILE A 78 6.70 2.16 -6.12
C ILE A 78 6.16 0.77 -5.80
N TYR A 79 6.21 0.44 -4.50
CA TYR A 79 5.68 -0.80 -3.93
C TYR A 79 4.72 -0.45 -2.80
N CYS A 80 3.59 -1.15 -2.73
CA CYS A 80 2.63 -0.98 -1.66
C CYS A 80 2.10 -2.32 -1.15
N PHE A 81 1.51 -2.31 0.04
CA PHE A 81 0.87 -3.50 0.60
C PHE A 81 -0.46 -3.14 1.30
N PRO A 82 -1.42 -4.07 1.32
CA PRO A 82 -2.69 -3.86 1.99
C PRO A 82 -2.59 -4.19 3.48
N THR A 83 -3.26 -3.42 4.34
CA THR A 83 -3.31 -3.69 5.79
C THR A 83 -4.27 -4.82 6.13
N LYS A 84 -5.37 -4.94 5.38
CA LYS A 84 -6.38 -6.01 5.48
C LYS A 84 -6.50 -6.78 4.17
N SER A 85 -7.54 -7.60 4.05
CA SER A 85 -7.93 -8.13 2.74
C SER A 85 -8.22 -6.96 1.80
N PRO A 86 -7.68 -6.93 0.56
CA PRO A 86 -7.98 -5.88 -0.42
C PRO A 86 -9.47 -5.66 -0.72
N ARG A 87 -10.31 -6.67 -0.44
CA ARG A 87 -11.77 -6.60 -0.61
C ARG A 87 -12.50 -6.04 0.62
N SER A 88 -11.82 -5.87 1.75
CA SER A 88 -12.37 -5.25 2.94
C SER A 88 -12.49 -3.74 2.70
N TYR A 89 -13.63 -3.16 3.06
CA TYR A 89 -13.85 -1.72 2.96
C TYR A 89 -12.80 -0.94 3.76
N ASP A 90 -12.45 -1.43 4.96
CA ASP A 90 -11.47 -0.79 5.84
C ASP A 90 -10.01 -1.11 5.48
N CYS A 91 -9.73 -1.47 4.22
CA CYS A 91 -8.37 -1.81 3.79
C CYS A 91 -7.58 -0.55 3.41
N TYR A 92 -6.49 -0.31 4.12
CA TYR A 92 -5.53 0.73 3.78
C TYR A 92 -4.46 0.15 2.86
N TRP A 93 -3.88 0.99 2.03
CA TRP A 93 -2.71 0.68 1.21
C TRP A 93 -1.57 1.59 1.64
N LEU A 94 -0.47 1.00 2.10
CA LEU A 94 0.70 1.73 2.56
C LEU A 94 1.84 1.61 1.55
N PHE A 95 2.49 2.73 1.24
CA PHE A 95 3.61 2.76 0.30
C PHE A 95 4.94 2.58 1.02
N TYR A 96 5.62 1.48 0.68
CA TYR A 96 6.79 0.99 1.37
C TYR A 96 7.89 2.04 1.51
N ALA A 97 8.21 2.75 0.42
CA ALA A 97 9.31 3.71 0.36
C ALA A 97 9.15 4.91 1.32
N HIS A 98 7.93 5.16 1.81
CA HIS A 98 7.65 6.30 2.68
C HIS A 98 7.57 5.95 4.15
N ILE A 99 7.57 4.66 4.52
CA ILE A 99 7.49 4.24 5.92
C ILE A 99 8.90 4.35 6.53
N TYR A 100 9.04 5.18 7.56
CA TYR A 100 10.27 5.30 8.33
C TYR A 100 10.34 4.23 9.42
N LYS A 101 9.25 4.04 10.17
CA LYS A 101 9.11 2.97 11.17
C LYS A 101 7.64 2.69 11.47
N ILE A 102 7.38 1.52 12.05
CA ILE A 102 6.09 1.12 12.59
C ILE A 102 6.29 0.90 14.09
N ASN A 103 5.40 1.45 14.92
CA ASN A 103 5.40 1.25 16.37
C ASN A 103 4.08 0.60 16.80
N ALA A 104 4.13 -0.18 17.89
CA ALA A 104 2.91 -0.57 18.59
C ALA A 104 2.26 0.65 19.24
N GLY A 105 0.94 0.75 19.12
CA GLY A 105 0.11 1.73 19.80
C GLY A 105 -0.68 1.09 20.94
N ASP A 106 -1.63 1.85 21.49
CA ASP A 106 -2.53 1.37 22.54
C ASP A 106 -3.58 0.39 21.98
N TYR A 107 -4.09 -0.51 22.82
CA TYR A 107 -5.19 -1.43 22.46
C TYR A 107 -4.96 -2.26 21.17
N ASP A 108 -3.75 -2.79 20.99
CA ASP A 108 -3.34 -3.58 19.81
C ASP A 108 -3.39 -2.81 18.48
N SER A 109 -3.36 -1.48 18.54
CA SER A 109 -3.20 -0.61 17.38
C SER A 109 -1.73 -0.45 16.97
N SER A 110 -1.50 0.25 15.87
CA SER A 110 -0.18 0.60 15.39
C SER A 110 -0.10 2.06 14.95
N VAL A 111 1.09 2.62 15.04
CA VAL A 111 1.42 3.95 14.51
C VAL A 111 2.44 3.79 13.39
N ILE A 112 2.05 4.14 12.17
CA ILE A 112 2.94 4.30 11.03
C ILE A 112 3.58 5.68 11.11
N HIS A 113 4.90 5.74 11.14
CA HIS A 113 5.65 6.98 11.01
C HIS A 113 6.19 7.08 9.58
N PHE A 114 5.77 8.12 8.86
CA PHE A 114 6.27 8.38 7.51
C PHE A 114 7.56 9.21 7.55
N THR A 115 8.33 9.12 6.47
CA THR A 115 9.60 9.85 6.28
C THR A 115 9.45 11.37 6.28
N ASN A 116 8.26 11.90 5.99
CA ASN A 116 7.96 13.33 6.07
C ASN A 116 7.46 13.77 7.46
N GLY A 117 7.53 12.91 8.47
CA GLY A 117 7.10 13.19 9.83
C GLY A 117 5.60 13.01 10.09
N LEU A 118 4.78 12.76 9.05
CA LEU A 118 3.37 12.42 9.24
C LEU A 118 3.22 11.08 9.96
N GLN A 119 2.09 10.93 10.65
CA GLN A 119 1.74 9.70 11.35
C GLN A 119 0.35 9.22 10.92
N LEU A 120 0.19 7.90 10.85
CA LEU A 120 -1.11 7.26 10.61
C LEU A 120 -1.33 6.17 11.65
N ILE A 121 -2.42 6.29 12.40
CA ILE A 121 -2.85 5.32 13.40
C ILE A 121 -3.76 4.29 12.72
N LEU A 122 -3.49 3.02 12.97
CA LEU A 122 -4.19 1.88 12.37
C LEU A 122 -4.65 0.92 13.47
N ALA A 123 -5.83 0.34 13.31
CA ALA A 123 -6.38 -0.62 14.28
C ALA A 123 -5.73 -2.01 14.17
N GLU A 124 -4.91 -2.22 13.13
CA GLU A 124 -4.15 -3.44 12.91
C GLU A 124 -2.95 -3.53 13.86
N SER A 125 -2.68 -4.74 14.34
CA SER A 125 -1.56 -5.00 15.25
C SER A 125 -0.20 -4.76 14.62
N PHE A 126 0.75 -4.35 15.46
CA PHE A 126 2.14 -4.08 15.06
C PHE A 126 2.73 -5.26 14.30
N HIS A 127 2.55 -6.47 14.82
CA HIS A 127 3.08 -7.68 14.20
C HIS A 127 2.51 -7.92 12.80
N SER A 128 1.20 -7.66 12.59
CA SER A 128 0.58 -7.83 11.27
C SER A 128 1.16 -6.86 10.24
N LEU A 129 1.32 -5.58 10.61
CA LEU A 129 1.83 -4.54 9.73
C LEU A 129 3.33 -4.69 9.47
N GLN A 130 4.12 -5.02 10.50
CA GLN A 130 5.55 -5.29 10.36
C GLN A 130 5.79 -6.45 9.40
N ASN A 131 5.01 -7.53 9.51
CA ASN A 131 5.09 -8.64 8.56
C ASN A 131 4.77 -8.21 7.12
N GLN A 132 3.79 -7.33 6.88
CA GLN A 132 3.52 -6.84 5.52
C GLN A 132 4.64 -5.94 5.00
N TYR A 133 5.22 -5.10 5.85
CA TYR A 133 6.36 -4.26 5.52
C TYR A 133 7.58 -5.12 5.13
N ASP A 134 7.93 -6.12 5.94
CA ASP A 134 9.07 -7.00 5.71
C ASP A 134 8.90 -7.83 4.44
N ARG A 135 7.69 -8.39 4.22
CA ARG A 135 7.37 -9.10 2.96
C ARG A 135 7.47 -8.19 1.74
N THR A 136 7.11 -6.93 1.87
CA THR A 136 7.25 -5.94 0.78
C THR A 136 8.72 -5.60 0.54
N SER A 137 9.54 -5.52 1.59
CA SER A 137 10.99 -5.36 1.49
C SER A 137 11.63 -6.50 0.68
N ILE A 138 11.30 -7.76 1.03
CA ILE A 138 11.76 -8.95 0.29
C ILE A 138 11.27 -8.92 -1.16
N CYS A 139 9.99 -8.58 -1.37
CA CYS A 139 9.42 -8.44 -2.71
C CYS A 139 10.20 -7.43 -3.56
N LYS A 140 10.52 -6.27 -2.99
CA LYS A 140 11.32 -5.25 -3.68
C LYS A 140 12.70 -5.78 -4.06
N VAL A 141 13.41 -6.43 -3.14
CA VAL A 141 14.76 -6.97 -3.41
C VAL A 141 14.73 -7.98 -4.56
N VAL A 142 13.77 -8.92 -4.55
CA VAL A 142 13.63 -9.92 -5.61
C VAL A 142 13.34 -9.26 -6.96
N PHE A 143 12.38 -8.34 -7.03
CA PHE A 143 12.02 -7.71 -8.30
C PHE A 143 13.12 -6.80 -8.85
N GLN A 144 13.95 -6.20 -7.99
CA GLN A 144 15.13 -5.44 -8.40
C GLN A 144 16.25 -6.32 -8.96
N SER A 145 16.30 -7.61 -8.62
CA SER A 145 17.26 -8.55 -9.21
C SER A 145 16.82 -9.19 -10.53
N LEU A 146 15.58 -8.94 -10.97
CA LEU A 146 15.03 -9.42 -12.25
C LEU A 146 15.24 -8.43 -13.40
N GLU A 147 15.67 -7.21 -13.09
CA GLU A 147 16.04 -6.14 -14.03
C GLU A 147 17.54 -6.24 -14.36
#